data_AF-A0A847VK97-F1
#
_entry.id   AF-A0A847VK97-F1
#
_cell.length_a   1.000
_cell.length_b   1.000
_cell.length_c   1.000
_cell.angle_alpha   90.00
_cell.angle_beta   90.00
_cell.angle_gamma   90.00
#
_symmetry.space_group_name_H-M   'P 1'
#
loop_
_entity.id
_entity.type
_entity.pdbx_description
1 polymer ?
#
loop_
_entity_poly.entity_id
_entity_poly.type
_entity_poly.pdbx_seq_one_letter_code
_entity_poly.pdbx_strand_id
1 'polypeptide(L)'
;IVIAVIGVLIALVAPSMREMIGMQRLRGIAAQAVTDVQFARSEALSRNQFVGFLVRNNAAESMSCYTLFASSIDPLNASSLDPSKCNCTANPGNACIGTQREVRIVQVPRSQDIQLRLPRFQEKWFAYNPVIGGISIVSSGAPIDRDFCFEVTRRPRGRLRIDISLAGRPTVCSPDQSVPGFDLCPAPDPGVKNCLGIPAP
;
A
#
# COMPACT_ATOMS: atom_id res chain seq x y z
N ILE A 1 -15.01 45.69 15.31
CA ILE A 1 -14.84 45.56 13.83
C ILE A 1 -13.66 44.66 13.49
N VAL A 2 -12.44 44.93 13.98
CA VAL A 2 -11.24 44.10 13.70
C VAL A 2 -11.45 42.61 14.02
N ILE A 3 -12.00 42.28 15.20
CA ILE A 3 -12.29 40.88 15.59
C ILE A 3 -13.26 40.21 14.62
N ALA A 4 -14.27 40.93 14.13
CA ALA A 4 -15.24 40.40 13.17
C ALA A 4 -14.59 40.13 11.80
N VAL A 5 -13.72 41.04 11.34
CA VAL A 5 -12.97 40.87 10.08
C VAL A 5 -11.99 39.69 10.18
N ILE A 6 -11.28 39.55 11.30
CA ILE A 6 -10.40 38.40 11.56
C ILE A 6 -11.20 37.09 11.57
N GLY A 7 -12.38 37.08 12.20
CA GLY A 7 -13.27 35.91 12.21
C GLY A 7 -13.67 35.45 10.80
N VAL A 8 -14.05 36.41 9.93
CA VAL A 8 -14.39 36.11 8.52
C VAL A 8 -13.18 35.59 7.74
N LEU A 9 -11.99 36.19 7.93
CA LEU A 9 -10.77 35.73 7.27
C LEU A 9 -10.38 34.31 7.70
N ILE A 10 -10.44 34.00 9.00
CA ILE A 10 -10.15 32.66 9.52
C ILE A 10 -11.14 31.63 8.96
N ALA A 11 -12.42 31.97 8.88
CA ALA A 11 -13.44 31.07 8.32
C ALA A 11 -13.17 30.70 6.85
N LEU A 12 -12.59 31.61 6.07
CA LEU A 12 -12.23 31.36 4.66
C LEU A 12 -10.90 30.60 4.51
N VAL A 13 -9.91 30.88 5.35
CA VAL A 13 -8.56 30.28 5.22
C VAL A 13 -8.48 28.88 5.83
N ALA A 14 -9.16 28.62 6.94
CA ALA A 14 -9.13 27.33 7.63
C ALA A 14 -9.40 26.08 6.73
N PRO A 15 -10.39 26.06 5.81
CA PRO A 15 -10.61 24.90 4.95
C PRO A 15 -9.43 24.63 4.00
N SER A 16 -8.75 25.67 3.50
CA SER A 16 -7.61 25.51 2.58
C SER A 16 -6.41 24.84 3.25
N MET A 17 -6.13 25.18 4.51
CA MET A 17 -5.03 24.58 5.28
C MET A 17 -5.31 23.11 5.59
N ARG A 18 -6.56 22.74 5.90
CA ARG A 18 -6.95 21.33 6.12
C ARG A 18 -6.73 20.48 4.87
N GLU A 19 -7.04 21.04 3.70
CA GLU A 19 -6.83 20.35 2.42
C GLU A 19 -5.35 20.13 2.12
N MET A 20 -4.52 21.17 2.33
CA MET A 20 -3.06 21.06 2.17
C MET A 20 -2.47 19.97 3.09
N ILE A 21 -2.83 19.98 4.39
CA ILE A 21 -2.35 18.99 5.35
C ILE A 21 -2.76 17.58 4.94
N GLY A 22 -4.03 17.40 4.55
CA GLY A 22 -4.51 16.11 4.12
C GLY A 22 -3.82 15.59 2.86
N MET A 23 -3.52 16.47 1.91
CA MET A 23 -2.76 16.12 0.69
C MET A 23 -1.30 15.77 1.01
N GLN A 24 -0.67 16.50 1.94
CA GLN A 24 0.68 16.19 2.43
C GLN A 24 0.72 14.82 3.11
N ARG A 25 -0.28 14.48 3.94
CA ARG A 25 -0.39 13.15 4.57
C ARG A 25 -0.58 12.05 3.52
N LEU A 26 -1.43 12.28 2.52
CA LEU A 26 -1.62 11.34 1.41
C LEU A 26 -0.30 11.06 0.68
N ARG A 27 0.42 12.12 0.30
CA ARG A 27 1.73 12.01 -0.35
C ARG A 27 2.76 11.33 0.55
N GLY A 28 2.76 11.64 1.85
CA GLY A 28 3.66 11.03 2.83
C GLY A 28 3.43 9.53 2.97
N ILE A 29 2.18 9.08 3.09
CA ILE A 29 1.86 7.65 3.19
C ILE A 29 2.17 6.92 1.89
N ALA A 30 1.87 7.53 0.74
CA ALA A 30 2.23 6.94 -0.55
C ALA A 30 3.75 6.82 -0.74
N ALA A 31 4.51 7.87 -0.40
CA ALA A 31 5.97 7.84 -0.45
C ALA A 31 6.53 6.79 0.52
N GLN A 32 6.00 6.71 1.74
CA GLN A 32 6.40 5.68 2.71
C GLN A 32 6.10 4.27 2.19
N ALA A 33 4.93 4.05 1.58
CA ALA A 33 4.60 2.75 1.02
C ALA A 33 5.57 2.36 -0.12
N VAL A 34 5.97 3.30 -0.98
CA VAL A 34 6.99 3.06 -2.02
C VAL A 34 8.34 2.73 -1.41
N THR A 35 8.78 3.46 -0.39
CA THR A 35 10.04 3.16 0.30
C THR A 35 10.01 1.80 0.97
N ASP A 36 8.86 1.40 1.52
CA ASP A 36 8.71 0.14 2.23
C ASP A 36 8.68 -1.05 1.25
N VAL A 37 8.09 -0.85 0.07
CA VAL A 37 8.16 -1.82 -1.03
C VAL A 37 9.60 -2.00 -1.52
N GLN A 38 10.35 -0.91 -1.70
CA GLN A 38 11.78 -1.00 -2.06
C GLN A 38 12.61 -1.64 -0.94
N PHE A 39 12.30 -1.32 0.31
CA PHE A 39 12.93 -1.91 1.47
C PHE A 39 12.67 -3.42 1.52
N ALA A 40 11.44 -3.87 1.28
CA ALA A 40 11.09 -5.30 1.22
C ALA A 40 11.91 -6.04 0.15
N ARG A 41 12.10 -5.42 -1.03
CA ARG A 41 12.98 -5.97 -2.07
C ARG A 41 14.42 -6.09 -1.58
N SER A 42 14.95 -5.05 -0.94
CA SER A 42 16.32 -5.05 -0.43
C SER A 42 16.52 -6.05 0.71
N GLU A 43 15.51 -6.24 1.56
CA GLU A 43 15.52 -7.25 2.64
C GLU A 43 15.51 -8.65 2.05
N ALA A 44 14.72 -8.91 0.99
CA ALA A 44 14.69 -10.20 0.32
C ALA A 44 16.05 -10.56 -0.31
N LEU A 45 16.65 -9.61 -1.03
CA LEU A 45 17.95 -9.79 -1.68
C LEU A 45 19.10 -9.92 -0.66
N SER A 46 19.13 -9.06 0.35
CA SER A 46 20.24 -9.02 1.32
C SER A 46 20.26 -10.23 2.26
N ARG A 47 19.08 -10.73 2.64
CA ARG A 47 18.96 -11.89 3.53
C ARG A 47 18.76 -13.21 2.80
N ASN A 48 18.75 -13.19 1.46
CA ASN A 48 18.48 -14.34 0.62
C ASN A 48 17.23 -15.12 1.08
N GLN A 49 16.11 -14.40 1.31
CA GLN A 49 14.85 -14.98 1.74
C GLN A 49 13.65 -14.33 1.07
N PHE A 50 12.55 -15.06 0.93
CA PHE A 50 11.29 -14.51 0.46
C PHE A 50 10.72 -13.52 1.50
N VAL A 51 10.36 -12.33 1.03
CA VAL A 51 9.70 -11.30 1.85
C VAL A 51 8.33 -11.01 1.27
N GLY A 52 7.30 -11.29 2.04
CA GLY A 52 5.91 -11.02 1.73
C GLY A 52 5.51 -9.59 2.08
N PHE A 53 4.64 -9.02 1.27
CA PHE A 53 3.97 -7.74 1.51
C PHE A 53 2.46 -7.99 1.48
N LEU A 54 1.79 -7.85 2.62
CA LEU A 54 0.35 -8.07 2.77
C LEU A 54 -0.34 -6.76 3.08
N VAL A 55 -1.34 -6.41 2.27
CA VAL A 55 -2.20 -5.25 2.48
C VAL A 55 -3.53 -5.70 3.06
N ARG A 56 -3.95 -5.05 4.13
CA ARG A 56 -5.24 -5.29 4.79
C ARG A 56 -6.07 -4.01 4.77
N ASN A 57 -7.25 -4.13 4.16
CA ASN A 57 -8.28 -3.11 4.23
C ASN A 57 -9.62 -3.81 4.46
N ASN A 58 -10.09 -3.77 5.70
CA ASN A 58 -11.41 -4.25 6.08
C ASN A 58 -12.27 -3.04 6.50
N ALA A 59 -13.48 -2.94 5.97
CA ALA A 59 -14.40 -1.85 6.29
C ALA A 59 -14.83 -1.85 7.77
N ALA A 60 -14.82 -3.02 8.43
CA ALA A 60 -15.14 -3.16 9.85
C ALA A 60 -14.00 -2.70 10.78
N GLU A 61 -12.79 -2.48 10.25
CA GLU A 61 -11.62 -2.08 11.03
C GLU A 61 -11.47 -0.55 11.01
N SER A 62 -11.03 0.02 12.13
CA SER A 62 -10.79 1.47 12.29
C SER A 62 -9.55 1.97 11.53
N MET A 63 -8.80 1.07 10.89
CA MET A 63 -7.55 1.34 10.20
C MET A 63 -7.40 0.44 8.97
N SER A 64 -6.65 0.93 8.00
CA SER A 64 -6.04 0.08 6.96
C SER A 64 -4.57 -0.08 7.26
N CYS A 65 -3.96 -1.19 6.90
CA CYS A 65 -2.56 -1.43 7.23
C CYS A 65 -1.89 -2.33 6.20
N TYR A 66 -0.56 -2.37 6.24
CA TYR A 66 0.21 -3.38 5.54
C TYR A 66 1.32 -3.92 6.45
N THR A 67 1.74 -5.14 6.15
CA THR A 67 2.83 -5.83 6.86
C THR A 67 3.80 -6.44 5.87
N LEU A 68 5.08 -6.29 6.19
CA LEU A 68 6.20 -6.97 5.58
C LEU A 68 6.57 -8.12 6.50
N PHE A 69 6.66 -9.32 5.94
CA PHE A 69 6.90 -10.52 6.72
C PHE A 69 7.76 -11.51 5.94
N ALA A 70 8.43 -12.41 6.65
CA ALA A 70 9.24 -13.47 6.08
C ALA A 70 8.98 -14.79 6.82
N SER A 71 9.28 -15.92 6.20
CA SER A 71 9.16 -17.23 6.85
C SER A 71 10.34 -17.49 7.78
N SER A 72 10.07 -18.07 8.96
CA SER A 72 11.09 -18.49 9.92
C SER A 72 11.49 -19.96 9.81
N ILE A 73 10.79 -20.75 8.98
CA ILE A 73 11.06 -22.18 8.79
C ILE A 73 11.84 -22.40 7.49
N ASP A 74 11.25 -22.02 6.35
CA ASP A 74 11.82 -22.23 5.02
C ASP A 74 11.90 -20.91 4.25
N PRO A 75 12.83 -20.00 4.61
CA PRO A 75 12.94 -18.67 4.02
C PRO A 75 13.20 -18.68 2.50
N LEU A 76 13.63 -19.81 1.93
CA LEU A 76 13.91 -19.99 0.50
C LEU A 76 12.73 -20.54 -0.30
N ASN A 77 11.58 -20.77 0.34
CA ASN A 77 10.39 -21.28 -0.34
C ASN A 77 9.22 -20.30 -0.21
N ALA A 78 8.71 -19.80 -1.34
CA ALA A 78 7.58 -18.90 -1.39
C ALA A 78 6.30 -19.49 -0.78
N SER A 79 6.12 -20.82 -0.84
CA SER A 79 4.96 -21.51 -0.26
C SER A 79 4.99 -21.57 1.27
N SER A 80 6.13 -21.28 1.89
CA SER A 80 6.23 -21.21 3.35
C SER A 80 5.70 -19.89 3.93
N LEU A 81 5.40 -18.90 3.06
CA LEU A 81 4.78 -17.65 3.47
C LEU A 81 3.27 -17.86 3.60
N ASP A 82 2.78 -17.72 4.82
CA ASP A 82 1.35 -17.78 5.13
C ASP A 82 0.84 -16.40 5.56
N PRO A 83 0.21 -15.62 4.66
CA PRO A 83 -0.32 -14.30 4.99
C PRO A 83 -1.44 -14.36 6.06
N SER A 84 -2.09 -15.50 6.26
CA SER A 84 -3.16 -15.65 7.27
C SER A 84 -2.63 -15.56 8.70
N LYS A 85 -1.33 -15.81 8.90
CA LYS A 85 -0.66 -15.69 10.21
C LYS A 85 -0.20 -14.27 10.52
N CYS A 86 -0.42 -13.32 9.62
CA CYS A 86 -0.04 -11.93 9.82
C CYS A 86 -1.29 -11.03 9.89
N ASN A 87 -1.39 -10.29 11.00
CA ASN A 87 -2.38 -9.27 11.23
C ASN A 87 -1.73 -7.93 11.60
N CYS A 88 -1.71 -7.01 10.65
CA CYS A 88 -1.15 -5.66 10.85
C CYS A 88 -1.98 -4.73 11.75
N THR A 89 -3.15 -5.16 12.24
CA THR A 89 -3.90 -4.42 13.28
C THR A 89 -3.42 -4.74 14.69
N ALA A 90 -2.58 -5.77 14.86
CA ALA A 90 -1.97 -6.07 16.15
C ALA A 90 -0.82 -5.10 16.46
N ASN A 91 -0.30 -5.17 17.68
CA ASN A 91 0.82 -4.30 18.09
C ASN A 91 2.09 -4.62 17.28
N PRO A 92 2.93 -3.59 16.99
CA PRO A 92 4.24 -3.80 16.37
C PRO A 92 5.07 -4.84 17.11
N GLY A 93 5.71 -5.74 16.36
CA GLY A 93 6.49 -6.87 16.88
C GLY A 93 5.67 -8.15 17.13
N ASN A 94 4.33 -8.07 17.14
CA ASN A 94 3.42 -9.20 17.33
C ASN A 94 2.40 -9.33 16.18
N ALA A 95 2.65 -8.68 15.04
CA ALA A 95 1.73 -8.72 13.90
C ALA A 95 1.72 -10.09 13.23
N CYS A 96 2.85 -10.79 13.22
CA CYS A 96 2.94 -12.12 12.64
C CYS A 96 3.17 -13.17 13.74
N ILE A 97 2.51 -14.31 13.61
CA ILE A 97 2.60 -15.43 14.55
C ILE A 97 3.06 -16.72 13.87
N GLY A 98 3.45 -17.70 14.68
CA GLY A 98 3.79 -19.04 14.21
C GLY A 98 5.07 -19.04 13.37
N THR A 99 4.94 -19.39 12.10
CA THR A 99 6.07 -19.60 11.18
C THR A 99 6.45 -18.34 10.40
N GLN A 100 5.78 -17.21 10.68
CA GLN A 100 6.04 -15.93 10.04
C GLN A 100 6.72 -14.98 11.03
N ARG A 101 7.77 -14.33 10.54
CA ARG A 101 8.48 -13.26 11.23
C ARG A 101 8.04 -11.92 10.68
N GLU A 102 7.61 -11.03 11.55
CA GLU A 102 7.38 -9.64 11.20
C GLU A 102 8.72 -8.96 10.86
N VAL A 103 8.77 -8.29 9.70
CA VAL A 103 9.89 -7.42 9.32
C VAL A 103 9.52 -5.98 9.61
N ARG A 104 8.31 -5.57 9.23
CA ARG A 104 7.79 -4.22 9.44
C ARG A 104 6.28 -4.19 9.33
N ILE A 105 5.63 -3.36 10.14
CA ILE A 105 4.24 -3.00 9.93
C ILE A 105 4.06 -1.50 9.75
N VAL A 106 3.00 -1.14 9.02
CA VAL A 106 2.53 0.23 8.92
C VAL A 106 1.02 0.25 9.07
N GLN A 107 0.60 1.10 9.98
CA GLN A 107 -0.79 1.29 10.34
C GLN A 107 -1.24 2.66 9.85
N VAL A 108 -2.33 2.69 9.09
CA VAL A 108 -2.94 3.91 8.55
C VAL A 108 -4.33 4.07 9.18
N PRO A 109 -4.47 4.89 10.23
CA PRO A 109 -5.75 5.11 10.89
C PRO A 109 -6.73 5.80 9.95
N ARG A 110 -7.98 5.30 9.89
CA ARG A 110 -9.03 5.92 9.07
C ARG A 110 -9.43 7.31 9.58
N SER A 111 -9.14 7.63 10.84
CA SER A 111 -9.33 8.96 11.43
C SER A 111 -8.51 10.06 10.75
N GLN A 112 -7.51 9.68 9.94
CA GLN A 112 -6.74 10.62 9.12
C GLN A 112 -7.36 10.86 7.73
N ASP A 113 -8.58 10.33 7.49
CA ASP A 113 -9.28 10.32 6.21
C ASP A 113 -8.54 9.60 5.08
N ILE A 114 -7.56 8.76 5.41
CA ILE A 114 -6.72 8.02 4.47
C ILE A 114 -6.97 6.53 4.64
N GLN A 115 -7.04 5.82 3.51
CA GLN A 115 -7.20 4.37 3.48
C GLN A 115 -6.44 3.77 2.29
N LEU A 116 -5.91 2.57 2.50
CA LEU A 116 -5.32 1.73 1.45
C LEU A 116 -6.43 0.92 0.78
N ARG A 117 -6.49 0.85 -0.55
CA ARG A 117 -7.51 0.11 -1.29
C ARG A 117 -6.86 -0.83 -2.30
N LEU A 118 -7.36 -2.06 -2.37
CA LEU A 118 -6.96 -3.05 -3.36
C LEU A 118 -8.03 -3.15 -4.46
N PRO A 119 -7.66 -3.49 -5.70
CA PRO A 119 -8.63 -3.90 -6.72
C PRO A 119 -9.42 -5.14 -6.27
N ARG A 120 -10.66 -5.30 -6.76
CA ARG A 120 -11.58 -6.35 -6.29
C ARG A 120 -11.12 -7.78 -6.56
N PHE A 121 -10.37 -8.00 -7.64
CA PHE A 121 -9.98 -9.34 -8.11
C PHE A 121 -8.49 -9.63 -7.95
N GLN A 122 -7.79 -8.82 -7.14
CA GLN A 122 -6.38 -8.99 -6.87
C GLN A 122 -6.18 -9.69 -5.52
N GLU A 123 -5.14 -10.51 -5.43
CA GLU A 123 -4.66 -11.00 -4.16
C GLU A 123 -4.26 -9.85 -3.23
N LYS A 124 -4.40 -10.09 -1.93
CA LYS A 124 -4.09 -9.08 -0.90
C LYS A 124 -2.59 -8.93 -0.64
N TRP A 125 -1.78 -9.80 -1.23
CA TRP A 125 -0.35 -9.89 -0.95
C TRP A 125 0.46 -10.35 -2.16
N PHE A 126 1.77 -10.13 -2.08
CA PHE A 126 2.78 -10.66 -2.99
C PHE A 126 4.06 -10.93 -2.20
N ALA A 127 5.03 -11.61 -2.81
CA ALA A 127 6.34 -11.83 -2.21
C ALA A 127 7.47 -11.47 -3.16
N TYR A 128 8.56 -10.94 -2.63
CA TYR A 128 9.81 -10.73 -3.37
C TYR A 128 10.62 -12.02 -3.44
N ASN A 129 11.09 -12.34 -4.64
CA ASN A 129 12.01 -13.45 -4.86
C ASN A 129 13.45 -13.00 -4.52
N PRO A 130 14.16 -13.72 -3.63
CA PRO A 130 15.50 -13.34 -3.19
C PRO A 130 16.60 -13.47 -4.25
N VAL A 131 16.36 -14.20 -5.33
CA VAL A 131 17.35 -14.46 -6.39
C VAL A 131 17.26 -13.41 -7.50
N ILE A 132 16.04 -13.14 -7.99
CA ILE A 132 15.81 -12.23 -9.13
C ILE A 132 15.39 -10.82 -8.70
N GLY A 133 14.95 -10.64 -7.44
CA GLY A 133 14.43 -9.36 -6.94
C GLY A 133 13.09 -8.92 -7.55
N GLY A 134 12.47 -9.80 -8.35
CA GLY A 134 11.11 -9.66 -8.87
C GLY A 134 10.05 -10.03 -7.83
N ILE A 135 8.79 -9.78 -8.17
CA ILE A 135 7.66 -10.21 -7.35
C ILE A 135 7.04 -11.49 -7.89
N SER A 136 6.50 -12.28 -6.98
CA SER A 136 5.64 -13.43 -7.27
C SER A 136 4.39 -13.32 -6.41
N ILE A 137 3.22 -13.41 -7.02
CA ILE A 137 1.95 -13.50 -6.31
C ILE A 137 1.65 -14.98 -6.12
N VAL A 138 1.66 -15.46 -4.87
CA VAL A 138 1.36 -16.86 -4.57
C VAL A 138 -0.12 -16.97 -4.25
N SER A 139 -0.91 -17.50 -5.19
CA SER A 139 -2.33 -17.84 -4.97
C SER A 139 -2.48 -19.36 -5.06
N SER A 140 -3.06 -19.97 -4.02
CA SER A 140 -3.38 -21.42 -3.94
C SER A 140 -2.38 -22.35 -4.63
N GLY A 141 -1.07 -22.19 -4.34
CA GLY A 141 -0.02 -23.09 -4.82
C GLY A 141 0.58 -22.81 -6.20
N ALA A 142 0.16 -21.77 -6.92
CA ALA A 142 0.78 -21.38 -8.19
C ALA A 142 1.22 -19.89 -8.20
N PRO A 143 2.42 -19.58 -8.72
CA PRO A 143 2.80 -18.20 -8.97
C PRO A 143 1.93 -17.60 -10.08
N ILE A 144 1.41 -16.40 -9.84
CA ILE A 144 0.72 -15.61 -10.85
C ILE A 144 1.67 -14.48 -11.28
N ASP A 145 2.09 -14.50 -12.55
CA ASP A 145 2.87 -13.44 -13.17
C ASP A 145 1.96 -12.28 -13.59
N ARG A 146 1.59 -11.44 -12.62
CA ARG A 146 0.90 -10.16 -12.85
C ARG A 146 1.51 -9.07 -11.98
N ASP A 147 1.40 -7.83 -12.42
CA ASP A 147 1.78 -6.70 -11.57
C ASP A 147 0.83 -6.58 -10.37
N PHE A 148 1.36 -6.11 -9.26
CA PHE A 148 0.60 -5.89 -8.04
C PHE A 148 0.33 -4.40 -7.87
N CYS A 149 -0.89 -4.03 -7.51
CA CYS A 149 -1.19 -2.63 -7.23
C CYS A 149 -2.15 -2.41 -6.08
N PHE A 150 -2.04 -1.22 -5.50
CA PHE A 150 -2.93 -0.74 -4.46
C PHE A 150 -2.99 0.78 -4.50
N GLU A 151 -4.08 1.33 -4.00
CA GLU A 151 -4.31 2.77 -3.97
C GLU A 151 -4.23 3.29 -2.54
N VAL A 152 -3.59 4.43 -2.38
CA VAL A 152 -3.75 5.28 -1.21
C VAL A 152 -4.81 6.31 -1.56
N THR A 153 -5.94 6.28 -0.86
CA THR A 153 -7.07 7.17 -1.13
C THR A 153 -7.37 8.02 0.08
N ARG A 154 -7.71 9.29 -0.16
CA ARG A 154 -8.18 10.24 0.83
C ARG A 154 -9.61 10.67 0.54
N ARG A 155 -10.42 10.87 1.58
CA ARG A 155 -11.75 11.50 1.45
C ARG A 155 -11.66 13.00 1.80
N PRO A 156 -12.36 13.89 1.06
CA PRO A 156 -13.18 13.62 -0.13
C PRO A 156 -12.38 13.55 -1.45
N ARG A 157 -11.13 14.04 -1.47
CA ARG A 157 -10.28 14.11 -2.68
C ARG A 157 -8.87 13.58 -2.41
N GLY A 158 -8.24 13.06 -3.47
CA GLY A 158 -6.87 12.58 -3.45
C GLY A 158 -6.77 11.07 -3.60
N ARG A 159 -6.26 10.62 -4.75
CA ARG A 159 -6.00 9.21 -5.03
C ARG A 159 -4.64 9.07 -5.69
N LEU A 160 -3.81 8.23 -5.09
CA LEU A 160 -2.53 7.78 -5.65
C LEU A 160 -2.57 6.27 -5.77
N ARG A 161 -2.18 5.76 -6.92
CA ARG A 161 -1.98 4.33 -7.15
C ARG A 161 -0.50 4.03 -7.13
N ILE A 162 -0.16 2.94 -6.48
CA ILE A 162 1.16 2.36 -6.47
C ILE A 162 1.07 1.05 -7.24
N ASP A 163 1.81 0.98 -8.34
CA ASP A 163 1.92 -0.19 -9.21
C ASP A 163 3.31 -0.78 -9.04
N ILE A 164 3.39 -2.10 -8.90
CA ILE A 164 4.63 -2.83 -8.70
C ILE A 164 4.75 -3.83 -9.83
N SER A 165 5.74 -3.60 -10.70
CA SER A 165 5.97 -4.48 -11.84
C SER A 165 6.48 -5.85 -11.39
N LEU A 166 6.37 -6.86 -12.26
CA LEU A 166 7.00 -8.17 -12.05
C LEU A 166 8.50 -8.11 -11.73
N ALA A 167 9.20 -7.10 -12.25
CA ALA A 167 10.61 -6.83 -11.92
C ALA A 167 10.80 -6.23 -10.52
N GLY A 168 9.74 -6.09 -9.73
CA GLY A 168 9.74 -5.61 -8.37
C GLY A 168 9.91 -4.11 -8.21
N ARG A 169 9.63 -3.32 -9.27
CA ARG A 169 9.82 -1.86 -9.27
C ARG A 169 8.49 -1.16 -8.99
N PRO A 170 8.36 -0.40 -7.88
CA PRO A 170 7.20 0.45 -7.65
C PRO A 170 7.22 1.71 -8.52
N THR A 171 6.04 2.10 -9.01
CA THR A 171 5.74 3.37 -9.68
C THR A 171 4.50 3.99 -9.05
N VAL A 172 4.38 5.32 -9.09
CA VAL A 172 3.24 6.05 -8.51
C VAL A 172 2.58 6.91 -9.58
N CYS A 173 1.25 6.89 -9.62
CA CYS A 173 0.44 7.71 -10.52
C CYS A 173 -0.85 8.18 -9.84
N SER A 174 -1.53 9.18 -10.40
CA SER A 174 -2.85 9.63 -9.94
C SER A 174 -3.95 9.15 -10.90
N PRO A 175 -4.84 8.25 -10.48
CA PRO A 175 -5.87 7.69 -11.37
C PRO A 175 -6.88 8.73 -11.88
N ASP A 176 -7.17 9.74 -11.06
CA ASP A 176 -8.18 10.77 -11.30
C ASP A 176 -7.56 12.17 -11.42
N GLN A 177 -6.23 12.26 -11.52
CA GLN A 177 -5.45 13.51 -11.46
C GLN A 177 -5.81 14.42 -10.27
N SER A 178 -6.35 13.85 -9.19
CA SER A 178 -6.74 14.62 -8.00
C SER A 178 -5.53 15.12 -7.19
N VAL A 179 -4.34 14.60 -7.46
CA VAL A 179 -3.09 14.97 -6.79
C VAL A 179 -2.15 15.65 -7.79
N PRO A 180 -1.91 16.97 -7.67
CA PRO A 180 -1.01 17.69 -8.56
C PRO A 180 0.43 17.13 -8.48
N GLY A 181 1.13 17.13 -9.61
CA GLY A 181 2.54 16.69 -9.70
C GLY A 181 2.75 15.18 -9.90
N PHE A 182 1.67 14.42 -10.12
CA PHE A 182 1.74 13.01 -10.50
C PHE A 182 1.11 12.80 -11.87
N ASP A 183 1.68 11.90 -12.66
CA ASP A 183 1.17 11.54 -13.97
C ASP A 183 -0.15 10.76 -13.87
N LEU A 184 -0.94 10.79 -14.94
CA LEU A 184 -2.14 9.96 -15.05
C LEU A 184 -1.75 8.48 -15.05
N CYS A 185 -2.50 7.65 -14.33
CA CYS A 185 -2.26 6.22 -14.38
C CYS A 185 -2.51 5.65 -15.78
N PRO A 186 -1.69 4.70 -16.24
CA PRO A 186 -1.96 3.94 -17.46
C PRO A 186 -3.37 3.33 -17.42
N ALA A 187 -4.02 3.27 -18.58
CA ALA A 187 -5.31 2.59 -18.71
C ALA A 187 -5.15 1.11 -18.29
N PRO A 188 -6.14 0.50 -17.62
CA PRO A 188 -6.10 -0.92 -17.29
C PRO A 188 -6.08 -1.72 -18.60
N ASP A 189 -4.97 -2.38 -18.90
CA ASP A 189 -4.85 -3.21 -20.09
C ASP A 189 -5.30 -4.65 -19.76
N PRO A 190 -6.35 -5.17 -20.43
CA PRO A 190 -6.79 -6.56 -20.22
C PRO A 190 -5.75 -7.60 -20.65
N GLY A 191 -4.79 -7.25 -21.53
CA GLY A 191 -3.69 -8.09 -21.98
C GLY A 191 -2.51 -8.14 -21.00
N VAL A 192 -2.23 -7.03 -20.30
CA VAL A 192 -1.13 -6.93 -19.31
C VAL A 192 -1.61 -7.35 -17.90
N LYS A 193 -2.94 -7.55 -17.71
CA LYS A 193 -3.55 -8.06 -16.46
C LYS A 193 -3.27 -7.18 -15.23
N ASN A 194 -2.96 -5.90 -15.45
CA ASN A 194 -2.63 -4.94 -14.41
C ASN A 194 -3.88 -4.26 -13.89
N CYS A 195 -4.08 -4.30 -12.56
CA CYS A 195 -5.02 -3.42 -11.85
C CYS A 195 -6.46 -3.41 -12.34
N LEU A 196 -6.95 -4.58 -12.78
CA LEU A 196 -8.34 -4.75 -13.18
C LEU A 196 -9.29 -4.47 -12.01
N GLY A 197 -10.24 -3.57 -12.20
CA GLY A 197 -11.42 -3.48 -11.33
C GLY A 197 -11.36 -2.46 -10.19
N ILE A 198 -10.69 -1.33 -10.41
CA ILE A 198 -10.98 -0.15 -9.60
C ILE A 198 -11.96 0.73 -10.39
N PRO A 199 -13.28 0.70 -10.08
CA PRO A 199 -14.20 1.62 -10.74
C PRO A 199 -13.77 3.06 -10.44
N ALA A 200 -13.68 3.86 -11.52
CA ALA A 200 -13.85 5.31 -11.41
C ALA A 200 -15.16 5.59 -10.64
N PRO A 201 -15.22 6.64 -9.82
CA PRO A 201 -16.40 6.92 -8.99
C PRO A 201 -17.68 7.00 -9.85
#